data_AF-A0A855X4M2-F1
#
_entry.id   AF-A0A855X4M2-F1
#
_cell.length_a   1.000
_cell.length_b   1.000
_cell.length_c   1.000
_cell.angle_alpha   90.00
_cell.angle_beta   90.00
_cell.angle_gamma   90.00
#
_symmetry.space_group_name_H-M   'P 1'
#
loop_
_entity.id
_entity.type
_entity.pdbx_description
1 polymer ?
#
loop_
_entity_poly.entity_id
_entity_poly.type
_entity_poly.pdbx_seq_one_letter_code
_entity_poly.pdbx_strand_id
1 'polypeptide(L)'
;SKYYYGEAQPGTDHRAPIALTIKLLESLNYSPLVIEVLRSAYINLREKFTKRLPIEVLGGNILTVTDIFCDMVDLDSHLTLDRFDAMKRKYRDLVGKLFLSEVVEAFIAMIQEELLSISALEKFSQVLLYGTDPLQLAGTEQRIKAAGFRTVAEDSLDVFIDLCKRSNPDIIILHESSGPGAAKQLIETLIQRGVAVDTIPTYLLTDGALATQMSSLLEVGIEDIIPADDNLNILLVKMKKIQARIEEKARERTELVQQQGASGSLADMSLIDLLQALGPSRKTVKLTVTSDRQKLTLFLDQGSIVHAESGGLTGPEAVYAALGWTKGHWKTQSVLPESIPEPNTFSPNESILMEGCRRLDEMSRTQV
;
A
#
# COMPACT_ATOMS: atom_id res chain seq x y z
N SER A 1 31.00 17.81 15.13
CA SER A 1 30.70 16.76 14.13
C SER A 1 29.39 17.13 13.43
N LYS A 2 29.43 17.44 12.13
CA LYS A 2 28.26 17.91 11.34
C LYS A 2 27.23 16.80 11.03
N TYR A 3 27.56 15.56 11.41
CA TYR A 3 26.79 14.35 11.11
C TYR A 3 26.64 13.53 12.40
N TYR A 4 25.46 12.93 12.60
CA TYR A 4 25.11 12.20 13.82
C TYR A 4 24.92 10.71 13.46
N TYR A 5 25.96 9.88 13.61
CA TYR A 5 25.93 8.50 14.16
C TYR A 5 27.21 7.68 13.89
N GLY A 6 27.57 6.85 14.89
CA GLY A 6 27.98 5.42 14.85
C GLY A 6 29.22 4.97 14.07
N GLU A 7 30.09 4.15 14.70
CA GLU A 7 31.22 3.48 14.04
C GLU A 7 30.76 2.68 12.82
N ALA A 8 31.27 3.06 11.66
CA ALA A 8 31.00 2.39 10.39
C ALA A 8 31.50 0.94 10.43
N GLN A 9 30.68 -0.01 9.97
CA GLN A 9 31.23 -1.28 9.48
C GLN A 9 32.08 -1.00 8.23
N PRO A 10 33.24 -1.67 8.06
CA PRO A 10 34.12 -1.41 6.92
C PRO A 10 33.48 -2.00 5.66
N GLY A 11 33.07 -1.16 4.70
CA GLY A 11 32.59 -1.68 3.42
C GLY A 11 32.03 -0.64 2.45
N THR A 12 31.08 0.19 2.86
CA THR A 12 30.43 1.14 1.94
C THR A 12 29.95 2.37 2.70
N ASP A 13 30.75 3.44 2.68
CA ASP A 13 30.25 4.76 3.07
C ASP A 13 29.46 5.36 1.90
N HIS A 14 28.15 5.12 1.89
CA HIS A 14 27.21 5.57 0.85
C HIS A 14 27.15 7.11 0.70
N ARG A 15 27.82 7.88 1.58
CA ARG A 15 27.94 9.34 1.49
C ARG A 15 29.08 9.79 0.59
N ALA A 16 30.09 8.94 0.35
CA ALA A 16 31.23 9.28 -0.51
C ALA A 16 30.80 9.64 -1.96
N PRO A 17 29.83 8.93 -2.56
CA PRO A 17 29.24 9.33 -3.84
C PRO A 17 28.53 10.69 -3.80
N ILE A 18 27.82 11.04 -2.73
CA ILE A 18 27.06 12.31 -2.65
C ILE A 18 27.98 13.51 -2.84
N ALA A 19 29.14 13.52 -2.19
CA ALA A 19 30.11 14.61 -2.33
C ALA A 19 30.70 14.70 -3.75
N LEU A 20 30.91 13.56 -4.42
CA LEU A 20 31.37 13.51 -5.80
C LEU A 20 30.29 13.99 -6.77
N THR A 21 29.04 13.56 -6.56
CA THR A 21 27.86 14.00 -7.32
C THR A 21 27.64 15.49 -7.20
N ILE A 22 27.75 16.07 -5.99
CA ILE A 22 27.65 17.52 -5.79
C ILE A 22 28.69 18.26 -6.64
N LYS A 23 29.96 17.85 -6.59
CA LYS A 23 31.03 18.48 -7.40
C LYS A 23 30.78 18.38 -8.89
N LEU A 24 30.27 17.23 -9.36
CA LEU A 24 29.90 17.02 -10.76
C LEU A 24 28.76 17.96 -11.17
N LEU A 25 27.68 18.02 -10.39
CA LEU A 25 26.53 18.87 -10.66
C LEU A 25 26.89 20.36 -10.62
N GLU A 26 27.74 20.77 -9.69
CA GLU A 26 28.32 22.12 -9.65
C GLU A 26 29.10 22.43 -10.94
N SER A 27 29.93 21.50 -11.42
CA SER A 27 30.69 21.67 -12.68
C SER A 27 29.81 21.74 -13.93
N LEU A 28 28.63 21.11 -13.88
CA LEU A 28 27.61 21.14 -14.93
C LEU A 28 26.64 22.31 -14.79
N ASN A 29 26.87 23.22 -13.84
CA ASN A 29 26.04 24.40 -13.58
C ASN A 29 24.56 24.04 -13.29
N TYR A 30 24.34 22.93 -12.58
CA TYR A 30 23.01 22.46 -12.19
C TYR A 30 22.35 23.39 -11.16
N SER A 31 21.04 23.25 -10.97
CA SER A 31 20.26 24.11 -10.07
C SER A 31 20.87 24.15 -8.65
N PRO A 32 21.15 25.36 -8.09
CA PRO A 32 21.68 25.50 -6.73
C PRO A 32 20.78 24.87 -5.67
N LEU A 33 19.47 24.88 -5.90
CA LEU A 33 18.49 24.26 -5.01
C LEU A 33 18.70 22.75 -4.90
N VAL A 34 18.91 22.05 -6.02
CA VAL A 34 19.14 20.60 -6.04
C VAL A 34 20.46 20.25 -5.36
N ILE A 35 21.48 21.06 -5.59
CA ILE A 35 22.79 20.92 -4.94
C ILE A 35 22.64 21.05 -3.42
N GLU A 36 21.88 22.03 -2.93
CA GLU A 36 21.68 22.23 -1.50
C GLU A 36 20.75 21.20 -0.86
N VAL A 37 19.79 20.65 -1.60
CA VAL A 37 19.02 19.47 -1.17
C VAL A 37 19.95 18.27 -0.92
N LEU A 38 20.85 17.97 -1.87
CA LEU A 38 21.84 16.90 -1.73
C LEU A 38 22.81 17.18 -0.57
N ARG A 39 23.24 18.43 -0.41
CA ARG A 39 24.12 18.84 0.70
C ARG A 39 23.43 18.69 2.06
N SER A 40 22.10 18.84 2.08
CA SER A 40 21.26 18.71 3.26
C SER A 40 20.83 17.27 3.55
N ALA A 41 21.19 16.29 2.72
CA ALA A 41 21.01 14.88 3.05
C ALA A 41 21.92 14.47 4.23
N TYR A 42 21.43 13.60 5.09
CA TYR A 42 22.14 13.03 6.25
C TYR A 42 22.60 14.04 7.32
N ILE A 43 22.12 15.29 7.30
CA ILE A 43 22.55 16.31 8.27
C ILE A 43 21.98 16.06 9.68
N ASN A 44 22.66 16.60 10.69
CA ASN A 44 22.16 16.62 12.07
C ASN A 44 21.14 17.76 12.27
N LEU A 45 19.91 17.40 12.60
CA LEU A 45 18.78 18.33 12.76
C LEU A 45 18.69 18.99 14.13
N ARG A 46 19.67 18.82 15.03
CA ARG A 46 19.67 19.46 16.35
C ARG A 46 19.68 21.00 16.32
N GLU A 47 19.92 21.61 15.16
CA GLU A 47 19.80 23.04 14.98
C GLU A 47 18.32 23.47 15.02
N LYS A 48 17.98 24.45 15.85
CA LYS A 48 16.60 24.93 15.99
C LYS A 48 16.21 25.76 14.77
N PHE A 49 15.31 25.25 13.94
CA PHE A 49 14.69 26.01 12.86
C PHE A 49 13.53 26.86 13.42
N THR A 50 13.71 28.17 13.52
CA THR A 50 12.85 29.02 14.37
C THR A 50 11.59 29.58 13.70
N LYS A 51 11.36 29.44 12.38
CA LYS A 51 10.20 30.10 11.72
C LYS A 51 9.55 29.35 10.56
N ARG A 52 10.33 28.67 9.71
CA ARG A 52 9.85 27.80 8.62
C ARG A 52 11.03 26.94 8.19
N LEU A 53 10.80 25.66 7.97
CA LEU A 53 11.89 24.77 7.57
C LEU A 53 12.33 25.09 6.12
N PRO A 54 13.63 25.27 5.83
CA PRO A 54 14.11 25.46 4.46
C PRO A 54 13.75 24.26 3.59
N ILE A 55 13.39 24.51 2.32
CA ILE A 55 12.97 23.48 1.38
C ILE A 55 14.11 22.50 1.06
N GLU A 56 15.34 22.97 1.14
CA GLU A 56 16.59 22.22 0.98
C GLU A 56 16.71 21.15 2.06
N VAL A 57 16.44 21.53 3.31
CA VAL A 57 16.47 20.64 4.47
C VAL A 57 15.34 19.63 4.39
N LEU A 58 14.15 20.07 3.98
CA LEU A 58 13.01 19.17 3.76
C LEU A 58 13.34 18.11 2.70
N GLY A 59 13.83 18.54 1.53
CA GLY A 59 14.21 17.65 0.43
C GLY A 59 15.34 16.70 0.84
N GLY A 60 16.38 17.20 1.50
CA GLY A 60 17.49 16.39 1.99
C GLY A 60 17.01 15.34 3.00
N ASN A 61 16.03 15.67 3.85
CA ASN A 61 15.47 14.73 4.80
C ASN A 61 14.63 13.64 4.14
N ILE A 62 13.83 13.99 3.13
CA ILE A 62 13.09 13.01 2.31
C ILE A 62 14.07 12.03 1.67
N LEU A 63 15.15 12.52 1.04
CA LEU A 63 16.18 11.65 0.46
C LEU A 63 16.81 10.73 1.51
N THR A 64 17.12 11.26 2.69
CA THR A 64 17.72 10.50 3.78
C THR A 64 16.79 9.37 4.27
N VAL A 65 15.50 9.66 4.43
CA VAL A 65 14.49 8.67 4.83
C VAL A 65 14.36 7.57 3.78
N THR A 66 14.24 7.94 2.51
CA THR A 66 14.09 6.97 1.41
C THR A 66 15.32 6.09 1.22
N ASP A 67 16.51 6.67 1.28
CA ASP A 67 17.78 5.94 1.08
C ASP A 67 17.99 4.90 2.20
N ILE A 68 17.79 5.31 3.46
CA ILE A 68 17.85 4.41 4.62
C ILE A 68 16.80 3.30 4.52
N PHE A 69 15.61 3.58 4.00
CA PHE A 69 14.59 2.57 3.76
C PHE A 69 15.05 1.53 2.72
N CYS A 70 15.56 1.97 1.57
CA CYS A 70 16.06 1.09 0.52
C CYS A 70 17.20 0.20 0.99
N ASP A 71 18.07 0.68 1.89
CA ASP A 71 19.15 -0.14 2.47
C ASP A 71 18.63 -1.22 3.45
N MET A 72 17.50 -0.96 4.12
CA MET A 72 16.92 -1.88 5.10
C MET A 72 15.96 -2.90 4.49
N VAL A 73 15.43 -2.62 3.29
CA VAL A 73 14.48 -3.47 2.60
C VAL A 73 15.18 -4.12 1.42
N ASP A 74 15.38 -5.43 1.51
CA ASP A 74 15.88 -6.22 0.40
C ASP A 74 14.82 -6.24 -0.72
N LEU A 75 15.14 -5.68 -1.88
CA LEU A 75 14.24 -5.48 -3.02
C LEU A 75 13.68 -6.81 -3.57
N ASP A 76 14.37 -7.92 -3.30
CA ASP A 76 13.94 -9.27 -3.67
C ASP A 76 12.99 -9.92 -2.62
N SER A 77 12.70 -9.22 -1.52
CA SER A 77 11.86 -9.71 -0.42
C SER A 77 10.69 -8.77 -0.11
N HIS A 78 9.48 -9.31 0.07
CA HIS A 78 8.32 -8.49 0.43
C HIS A 78 8.42 -7.97 1.87
N LEU A 79 8.20 -6.66 2.04
CA LEU A 79 8.15 -6.01 3.35
C LEU A 79 6.88 -6.43 4.11
N THR A 80 7.05 -7.14 5.23
CA THR A 80 5.92 -7.55 6.09
C THR A 80 5.51 -6.42 7.05
N LEU A 81 4.26 -6.45 7.53
CA LEU A 81 3.77 -5.51 8.55
C LEU A 81 4.62 -5.54 9.83
N ASP A 82 5.06 -6.71 10.29
CA ASP A 82 5.90 -6.82 11.49
C ASP A 82 7.29 -6.21 11.30
N ARG A 83 7.90 -6.43 10.12
CA ARG A 83 9.18 -5.80 9.76
C ARG A 83 9.03 -4.30 9.66
N PHE A 84 7.94 -3.83 9.07
CA PHE A 84 7.63 -2.41 8.98
C PHE A 84 7.36 -1.79 10.36
N ASP A 85 6.66 -2.47 11.28
CA ASP A 85 6.45 -2.03 12.65
C ASP A 85 7.76 -1.89 13.43
N ALA A 86 8.67 -2.85 13.28
CA ALA A 86 10.01 -2.76 13.87
C ALA A 86 10.80 -1.57 13.28
N MET A 87 10.64 -1.31 11.99
CA MET A 87 11.26 -0.19 11.31
C MET A 87 10.68 1.16 11.78
N LYS A 88 9.35 1.29 11.92
CA LYS A 88 8.69 2.51 12.44
C LYS A 88 9.28 2.96 13.78
N ARG A 89 9.55 2.01 14.69
CA ARG A 89 10.20 2.32 15.98
C ARG A 89 11.59 2.94 15.79
N LYS A 90 12.44 2.32 14.95
CA LYS A 90 13.78 2.84 14.64
C LYS A 90 13.73 4.25 14.02
N TYR A 91 12.78 4.51 13.13
CA TYR A 91 12.62 5.85 12.54
C TYR A 91 12.21 6.89 13.59
N ARG A 92 11.23 6.57 14.44
CA ARG A 92 10.79 7.47 15.51
C ARG A 92 11.89 7.79 16.52
N ASP A 93 12.78 6.84 16.83
CA ASP A 93 13.93 7.05 17.74
C ASP A 93 14.98 8.04 17.20
N LEU A 94 14.97 8.24 15.88
CA LEU A 94 15.86 9.13 15.14
C LEU A 94 15.23 10.49 14.82
N VAL A 95 13.93 10.69 15.10
CA VAL A 95 13.25 11.98 14.95
C VAL A 95 13.90 13.04 15.86
N GLY A 96 14.08 14.24 15.32
CA GLY A 96 14.76 15.36 15.98
C GLY A 96 16.29 15.22 16.06
N LYS A 97 16.86 14.10 15.58
CA LYS A 97 18.31 13.92 15.42
C LYS A 97 18.68 13.88 13.94
N LEU A 98 18.11 12.92 13.23
CA LEU A 98 18.37 12.67 11.81
C LEU A 98 17.14 12.97 10.96
N PHE A 99 15.93 12.78 11.51
CA PHE A 99 14.69 12.97 10.77
C PHE A 99 13.80 14.08 11.31
N LEU A 100 13.08 14.71 10.40
CA LEU A 100 11.98 15.63 10.68
C LEU A 100 10.73 14.80 11.01
N SER A 101 9.96 15.24 12.00
CA SER A 101 8.77 14.51 12.44
C SER A 101 7.74 14.41 11.31
N GLU A 102 7.55 15.50 10.57
CA GLU A 102 6.57 15.63 9.50
C GLU A 102 6.90 14.70 8.33
N VAL A 103 8.19 14.59 7.98
CA VAL A 103 8.65 13.71 6.90
C VAL A 103 8.49 12.25 7.28
N VAL A 104 8.87 11.87 8.51
CA VAL A 104 8.76 10.48 8.99
C VAL A 104 7.31 10.05 9.08
N GLU A 105 6.42 10.85 9.65
CA GLU A 105 5.01 10.45 9.78
C GLU A 105 4.33 10.41 8.40
N ALA A 106 4.65 11.32 7.46
CA ALA A 106 4.16 11.25 6.09
C ALA A 106 4.66 10.00 5.35
N PHE A 107 5.95 9.69 5.47
CA PHE A 107 6.56 8.50 4.87
C PHE A 107 5.94 7.21 5.46
N ILE A 108 5.77 7.14 6.78
CA ILE A 108 5.15 6.00 7.45
C ILE A 108 3.71 5.82 6.97
N ALA A 109 2.93 6.90 6.90
CA ALA A 109 1.54 6.84 6.43
C ALA A 109 1.47 6.32 4.98
N MET A 110 2.32 6.84 4.09
CA MET A 110 2.42 6.43 2.69
C MET A 110 2.74 4.93 2.56
N ILE A 111 3.83 4.47 3.18
CA ILE A 111 4.22 3.05 3.11
C ILE A 111 3.17 2.16 3.79
N GLN A 112 2.51 2.62 4.86
CA GLN A 112 1.45 1.85 5.50
C GLN A 112 0.21 1.71 4.62
N GLU A 113 -0.21 2.79 3.96
CA GLU A 113 -1.30 2.77 2.97
C GLU A 113 -0.96 1.85 1.81
N GLU A 114 0.30 1.89 1.34
CA GLU A 114 0.80 1.05 0.26
C GLU A 114 0.92 -0.42 0.68
N LEU A 115 1.34 -0.74 1.90
CA LEU A 115 1.34 -2.11 2.41
C LEU A 115 -0.08 -2.66 2.58
N LEU A 116 -1.02 -1.84 3.05
CA LEU A 116 -2.43 -2.20 3.16
C LEU A 116 -3.08 -2.38 1.78
N SER A 117 -2.63 -1.64 0.77
CA SER A 117 -3.11 -1.76 -0.61
C SER A 117 -2.44 -2.90 -1.39
N ILE A 118 -1.16 -3.19 -1.14
CA ILE A 118 -0.42 -4.36 -1.68
C ILE A 118 -0.97 -5.66 -1.09
N SER A 119 -1.32 -5.67 0.20
CA SER A 119 -2.11 -6.76 0.81
C SER A 119 -3.44 -6.99 0.08
N ALA A 120 -3.98 -5.96 -0.57
CA ALA A 120 -5.17 -6.05 -1.39
C ALA A 120 -4.90 -6.57 -2.82
N LEU A 121 -3.65 -6.51 -3.30
CA LEU A 121 -3.23 -6.71 -4.71
C LEU A 121 -2.36 -7.95 -4.97
N GLU A 122 -1.54 -8.41 -4.01
CA GLU A 122 -0.83 -9.71 -4.07
C GLU A 122 -1.21 -10.55 -2.85
N LYS A 123 -2.30 -11.31 -2.98
CA LYS A 123 -2.99 -11.98 -1.86
C LYS A 123 -2.50 -13.41 -1.66
N PHE A 124 -1.43 -13.59 -0.90
CA PHE A 124 -1.17 -14.90 -0.30
C PHE A 124 -2.16 -15.12 0.84
N SER A 125 -2.99 -16.16 0.76
CA SER A 125 -3.86 -16.54 1.88
C SER A 125 -2.99 -16.86 3.11
N GLN A 126 -3.19 -16.12 4.20
CA GLN A 126 -2.44 -16.31 5.43
C GLN A 126 -3.03 -17.49 6.20
N VAL A 127 -2.18 -18.50 6.44
CA VAL A 127 -2.52 -19.74 7.12
C VAL A 127 -1.83 -19.76 8.47
N LEU A 128 -2.60 -19.90 9.55
CA LEU A 128 -2.06 -20.05 10.90
C LEU A 128 -2.14 -21.52 11.32
N LEU A 129 -1.02 -22.06 11.80
CA LEU A 129 -0.91 -23.44 12.25
C LEU A 129 -0.62 -23.49 13.74
N TYR A 130 -1.32 -24.37 14.44
CA TYR A 130 -1.04 -24.72 15.84
C TYR A 130 -0.76 -26.20 15.96
N GLY A 131 0.27 -26.58 16.73
CA GLY A 131 0.52 -27.98 17.06
C GLY A 131 1.61 -28.16 18.11
N THR A 132 1.47 -29.17 18.95
CA THR A 132 2.43 -29.43 20.03
C THR A 132 3.60 -30.31 19.61
N ASP A 133 3.53 -30.97 18.44
CA ASP A 133 4.62 -31.76 17.87
C ASP A 133 5.38 -30.92 16.82
N PRO A 134 6.62 -30.45 17.11
CA PRO A 134 7.37 -29.60 16.20
C PRO A 134 7.73 -30.28 14.88
N LEU A 135 7.91 -31.61 14.85
CA LEU A 135 8.31 -32.34 13.64
C LEU A 135 7.14 -32.43 12.66
N GLN A 136 5.96 -32.76 13.16
CA GLN A 136 4.74 -32.77 12.35
C GLN A 136 4.40 -31.35 11.87
N LEU A 137 4.46 -30.38 12.77
CA LEU A 137 4.13 -28.99 12.48
C LEU A 137 5.04 -28.43 11.38
N ALA A 138 6.36 -28.64 11.47
CA ALA A 138 7.32 -28.22 10.46
C ALA A 138 7.10 -28.91 9.10
N GLY A 139 6.78 -30.20 9.10
CA GLY A 139 6.50 -30.96 7.88
C GLY A 139 5.24 -30.46 7.15
N THR A 140 4.16 -30.23 7.89
CA THR A 140 2.92 -29.64 7.37
C THR A 140 3.14 -28.22 6.86
N GLU A 141 3.85 -27.39 7.64
CA GLU A 141 4.16 -26.02 7.28
C GLU A 141 4.95 -25.94 5.95
N GLN A 142 5.99 -26.77 5.80
CA GLN A 142 6.81 -26.79 4.58
C GLN A 142 5.99 -27.16 3.34
N ARG A 143 5.08 -28.13 3.46
CA ARG A 143 4.22 -28.56 2.34
C ARG A 143 3.23 -27.47 1.92
N ILE A 144 2.67 -26.75 2.89
CA ILE A 144 1.73 -25.65 2.64
C ILE A 144 2.47 -24.44 2.05
N LYS A 145 3.67 -24.10 2.56
CA LYS A 145 4.57 -23.10 1.95
C LYS A 145 4.88 -23.43 0.49
N ALA A 146 5.24 -24.68 0.20
CA ALA A 146 5.53 -25.14 -1.16
C ALA A 146 4.30 -25.05 -2.10
N ALA A 147 3.09 -25.09 -1.56
CA ALA A 147 1.85 -24.91 -2.30
C ALA A 147 1.49 -23.43 -2.57
N GLY A 148 2.31 -22.48 -2.10
CA GLY A 148 2.17 -21.04 -2.36
C GLY A 148 1.41 -20.28 -1.27
N PHE A 149 1.19 -20.86 -0.10
CA PHE A 149 0.52 -20.19 1.01
C PHE A 149 1.53 -19.53 1.96
N ARG A 150 1.15 -18.41 2.57
CA ARG A 150 1.94 -17.78 3.63
C ARG A 150 1.56 -18.41 4.96
N THR A 151 2.49 -19.08 5.62
CA THR A 151 2.22 -19.78 6.89
C THR A 151 2.91 -19.13 8.07
N VAL A 152 2.28 -19.23 9.24
CA VAL A 152 2.89 -19.01 10.54
C VAL A 152 2.51 -20.19 11.42
N ALA A 153 3.50 -20.85 12.02
CA ALA A 153 3.30 -22.03 12.84
C ALA A 153 3.77 -21.76 14.28
N GLU A 154 2.94 -22.11 15.25
CA GLU A 154 3.21 -21.89 16.67
C GLU A 154 2.89 -23.14 17.50
N ASP A 155 3.69 -23.39 18.52
CA ASP A 155 3.49 -24.48 19.49
C ASP A 155 2.86 -24.01 20.82
N SER A 156 2.88 -22.70 21.07
CA SER A 156 2.26 -22.08 22.23
C SER A 156 0.84 -21.61 21.92
N LEU A 157 -0.15 -22.15 22.63
CA LEU A 157 -1.56 -21.81 22.44
C LEU A 157 -1.84 -20.33 22.73
N ASP A 158 -1.17 -19.74 23.72
CA ASP A 158 -1.35 -18.32 24.06
C ASP A 158 -0.86 -17.41 22.92
N VAL A 159 0.33 -17.69 22.38
CA VAL A 159 0.92 -16.94 21.26
C VAL A 159 0.06 -17.11 20.00
N PHE A 160 -0.38 -18.33 19.73
CA PHE A 160 -1.25 -18.65 18.60
C PHE A 160 -2.58 -17.86 18.65
N ILE A 161 -3.25 -17.80 19.81
CA ILE A 161 -4.49 -17.04 19.99
C ILE A 161 -4.26 -15.54 19.77
N ASP A 162 -3.16 -15.00 20.29
CA ASP A 162 -2.80 -13.59 20.10
C ASP A 162 -2.53 -13.28 18.62
N LEU A 163 -1.89 -14.19 17.89
CA LEU A 163 -1.68 -14.06 16.46
C LEU A 163 -3.01 -14.11 15.69
N CYS A 164 -3.89 -15.08 15.97
CA CYS A 164 -5.21 -15.16 15.32
C CYS A 164 -5.98 -13.83 15.40
N LYS A 165 -5.94 -13.15 16.55
CA LYS A 165 -6.64 -11.87 16.77
C LYS A 165 -5.99 -10.68 16.05
N ARG A 166 -4.67 -10.71 15.88
CA ARG A 166 -3.92 -9.57 15.31
C ARG A 166 -3.76 -9.69 13.81
N SER A 167 -3.64 -10.91 13.29
CA SER A 167 -3.29 -11.16 11.89
C SER A 167 -4.49 -11.50 11.00
N ASN A 168 -5.69 -11.74 11.56
CA ASN A 168 -6.90 -12.13 10.81
C ASN A 168 -6.60 -13.20 9.73
N PRO A 169 -6.24 -14.44 10.13
CA PRO A 169 -5.94 -15.50 9.17
C PRO A 169 -7.11 -15.77 8.22
N ASP A 170 -6.76 -16.15 6.99
CA ASP A 170 -7.73 -16.68 6.02
C ASP A 170 -8.08 -18.14 6.32
N ILE A 171 -7.13 -18.90 6.89
CA ILE A 171 -7.27 -20.32 7.21
C ILE A 171 -6.57 -20.63 8.52
N ILE A 172 -7.20 -21.45 9.36
CA ILE A 172 -6.61 -22.02 10.58
C ILE A 172 -6.41 -23.52 10.39
N ILE A 173 -5.27 -24.05 10.83
CA ILE A 173 -4.98 -25.48 10.87
C ILE A 173 -4.52 -25.86 12.26
N LEU A 174 -5.18 -26.83 12.87
CA LEU A 174 -4.89 -27.33 14.20
C LEU A 174 -4.38 -28.76 14.10
N HIS A 175 -3.21 -29.06 14.66
CA HIS A 175 -2.70 -30.41 14.83
C HIS A 175 -3.06 -30.93 16.22
N GLU A 176 -3.84 -32.00 16.29
CA GLU A 176 -4.18 -32.67 17.55
C GLU A 176 -4.39 -34.17 17.33
N SER A 177 -3.49 -34.99 17.87
CA SER A 177 -3.53 -36.46 17.76
C SER A 177 -3.75 -37.17 19.10
N SER A 178 -4.02 -36.46 20.20
CA SER A 178 -4.22 -37.06 21.53
C SER A 178 -5.60 -37.71 21.70
N GLY A 179 -6.55 -37.40 20.83
CA GLY A 179 -7.89 -38.00 20.80
C GLY A 179 -9.05 -36.99 20.88
N PRO A 180 -10.31 -37.47 20.75
CA PRO A 180 -11.47 -36.58 20.57
C PRO A 180 -11.70 -35.61 21.73
N GLY A 181 -11.39 -36.00 22.97
CA GLY A 181 -11.55 -35.15 24.14
C GLY A 181 -10.61 -33.95 24.15
N ALA A 182 -9.34 -34.17 23.81
CA ALA A 182 -8.34 -33.11 23.73
C ALA A 182 -8.65 -32.13 22.58
N ALA A 183 -9.00 -32.66 21.40
CA ALA A 183 -9.40 -31.85 20.25
C ALA A 183 -10.64 -30.98 20.56
N LYS A 184 -11.63 -31.54 21.25
CA LYS A 184 -12.80 -30.77 21.70
C LYS A 184 -12.41 -29.63 22.63
N GLN A 185 -11.59 -29.92 23.64
CA GLN A 185 -11.13 -28.93 24.61
C GLN A 185 -10.33 -27.80 23.96
N LEU A 186 -9.47 -28.13 22.98
CA LEU A 186 -8.70 -27.16 22.21
C LEU A 186 -9.64 -26.19 21.47
N ILE A 187 -10.60 -26.71 20.71
CA ILE A 187 -11.56 -25.90 19.94
C ILE A 187 -12.40 -25.03 20.88
N GLU A 188 -12.94 -25.60 21.96
CA GLU A 188 -13.71 -24.84 22.96
C GLU A 188 -12.90 -23.71 23.59
N THR A 189 -11.61 -23.94 23.87
CA THR A 189 -10.70 -22.93 24.41
C THR A 189 -10.47 -21.79 23.42
N LEU A 190 -10.28 -22.11 22.14
CA LEU A 190 -10.11 -21.10 21.08
C LEU A 190 -11.37 -20.22 20.95
N ILE A 191 -12.55 -20.84 20.92
CA ILE A 191 -13.84 -20.14 20.83
C ILE A 191 -14.04 -19.25 22.07
N GLN A 192 -13.85 -19.79 23.29
CA GLN A 192 -14.00 -19.03 24.54
C GLN A 192 -13.06 -17.83 24.62
N ARG A 193 -11.86 -17.94 24.03
CA ARG A 193 -10.88 -16.86 23.99
C ARG A 193 -11.04 -15.92 22.81
N GLY A 194 -12.11 -16.05 22.02
CA GLY A 194 -12.49 -15.10 20.97
C GLY A 194 -11.80 -15.32 19.63
N VAL A 195 -11.33 -16.55 19.36
CA VAL A 195 -10.94 -16.96 18.00
C VAL A 195 -12.21 -17.37 17.25
N ALA A 196 -12.44 -16.78 16.09
CA ALA A 196 -13.67 -16.97 15.32
C ALA A 196 -13.60 -18.24 14.44
N VAL A 197 -13.47 -19.39 15.11
CA VAL A 197 -13.31 -20.73 14.49
C VAL A 197 -14.46 -21.07 13.54
N ASP A 198 -15.66 -20.55 13.80
CA ASP A 198 -16.88 -20.73 13.04
C ASP A 198 -16.96 -19.89 11.75
N THR A 199 -16.21 -18.79 11.67
CA THR A 199 -16.19 -17.89 10.52
C THR A 199 -14.93 -18.01 9.68
N ILE A 200 -13.81 -18.35 10.31
CA ILE A 200 -12.53 -18.60 9.65
C ILE A 200 -12.45 -20.10 9.34
N PRO A 201 -12.25 -20.51 8.06
CA PRO A 201 -12.08 -21.90 7.69
C PRO A 201 -11.01 -22.59 8.55
N THR A 202 -11.47 -23.47 9.45
CA THR A 202 -10.61 -24.13 10.44
C THR A 202 -10.56 -25.63 10.18
N TYR A 203 -9.36 -26.16 9.97
CA TYR A 203 -9.12 -27.57 9.70
C TYR A 203 -8.44 -28.25 10.88
N LEU A 204 -8.89 -29.45 11.23
CA LEU A 204 -8.24 -30.29 12.22
C LEU A 204 -7.41 -31.38 11.51
N LEU A 205 -6.11 -31.39 11.74
CA LEU A 205 -5.20 -32.46 11.34
C LEU A 205 -4.99 -33.42 12.51
N THR A 206 -5.28 -34.70 12.28
CA THR A 206 -5.16 -35.78 13.27
C THR A 206 -4.75 -37.07 12.57
N ASP A 207 -4.36 -38.09 13.32
CA ASP A 207 -4.11 -39.43 12.79
C ASP A 207 -5.39 -40.04 12.18
N GLY A 208 -5.27 -40.78 11.07
CA GLY A 208 -6.41 -41.34 10.35
C GLY A 208 -7.35 -42.24 11.17
N ALA A 209 -6.83 -43.00 12.13
CA ALA A 209 -7.64 -43.83 13.03
C ALA A 209 -8.54 -43.00 13.97
N LEU A 210 -8.14 -41.77 14.28
CA LEU A 210 -8.86 -40.85 15.17
C LEU A 210 -9.82 -39.96 14.40
N ALA A 211 -9.53 -39.65 13.13
CA ALA A 211 -10.36 -38.77 12.29
C ALA A 211 -11.84 -39.19 12.28
N THR A 212 -12.14 -40.49 12.16
CA THR A 212 -13.52 -41.01 12.16
C THR A 212 -14.22 -40.83 13.51
N GLN A 213 -13.48 -40.84 14.62
CA GLN A 213 -14.04 -40.67 15.97
C GLN A 213 -14.32 -39.20 16.29
N MET A 214 -13.66 -38.28 15.57
CA MET A 214 -13.75 -36.85 15.79
C MET A 214 -14.81 -36.16 14.94
N SER A 215 -15.55 -36.89 14.08
CA SER A 215 -16.54 -36.28 13.16
C SER A 215 -17.62 -35.43 13.84
N SER A 216 -17.92 -35.70 15.12
CA SER A 216 -18.83 -34.86 15.93
C SER A 216 -18.32 -33.41 16.13
N LEU A 217 -17.02 -33.16 15.98
CA LEU A 217 -16.44 -31.82 16.11
C LEU A 217 -16.82 -30.89 14.95
N LEU A 218 -17.24 -31.44 13.80
CA LEU A 218 -17.75 -30.65 12.67
C LEU A 218 -18.97 -29.79 13.08
N GLU A 219 -19.76 -30.25 14.05
CA GLU A 219 -20.91 -29.50 14.58
C GLU A 219 -20.49 -28.25 15.40
N VAL A 220 -19.22 -28.18 15.83
CA VAL A 220 -18.67 -27.07 16.62
C VAL A 220 -18.18 -25.92 15.73
N GLY A 221 -18.24 -26.09 14.40
CA GLY A 221 -17.95 -25.04 13.42
C GLY A 221 -16.60 -25.15 12.72
N ILE A 222 -15.85 -26.24 12.93
CA ILE A 222 -14.67 -26.52 12.10
C ILE A 222 -15.11 -26.95 10.69
N GLU A 223 -14.31 -26.59 9.68
CA GLU A 223 -14.62 -26.80 8.27
C GLU A 223 -14.45 -28.28 7.87
N ASP A 224 -13.38 -28.94 8.35
CA ASP A 224 -13.14 -30.35 8.08
C ASP A 224 -12.11 -30.97 9.04
N ILE A 225 -12.08 -32.30 9.07
CA ILE A 225 -11.09 -33.10 9.79
C ILE A 225 -10.31 -33.93 8.76
N ILE A 226 -9.01 -33.68 8.68
CA ILE A 226 -8.16 -34.27 7.67
C ILE A 226 -7.17 -35.24 8.34
N PRO A 227 -7.11 -36.50 7.89
CA PRO A 227 -6.05 -37.42 8.27
C PRO A 227 -4.67 -36.88 7.84
N ALA A 228 -3.72 -36.78 8.77
CA ALA A 228 -2.36 -36.31 8.48
C ALA A 228 -1.59 -37.28 7.57
N ASP A 229 -1.97 -38.56 7.58
CA ASP A 229 -1.47 -39.65 6.76
C ASP A 229 -2.07 -39.61 5.33
N ASP A 230 -1.22 -39.23 4.37
CA ASP A 230 -1.44 -39.19 2.90
C ASP A 230 -2.52 -38.22 2.37
N ASN A 231 -3.44 -37.76 3.23
CA ASN A 231 -4.57 -36.91 2.82
C ASN A 231 -4.31 -35.40 2.90
N LEU A 232 -3.10 -34.95 3.25
CA LEU A 232 -2.77 -33.52 3.22
C LEU A 232 -2.93 -32.90 1.81
N ASN A 233 -2.82 -33.71 0.76
CA ASN A 233 -3.09 -33.25 -0.61
C ASN A 233 -4.56 -32.81 -0.78
N ILE A 234 -5.50 -33.47 -0.10
CA ILE A 234 -6.93 -33.09 -0.11
C ILE A 234 -7.12 -31.75 0.59
N LEU A 235 -6.44 -31.54 1.73
CA LEU A 235 -6.43 -30.24 2.40
C LEU A 235 -5.92 -29.15 1.45
N LEU A 236 -4.79 -29.37 0.77
CA LEU A 236 -4.23 -28.41 -0.16
C LEU A 236 -5.21 -28.06 -1.31
N VAL A 237 -5.95 -29.04 -1.84
CA VAL A 237 -6.98 -28.79 -2.86
C VAL A 237 -8.12 -27.95 -2.30
N LYS A 238 -8.59 -28.25 -1.09
CA LYS A 238 -9.64 -27.46 -0.41
C LYS A 238 -9.18 -26.03 -0.15
N MET A 239 -7.96 -25.86 0.36
CA MET A 239 -7.35 -24.55 0.61
C MET A 239 -7.24 -23.73 -0.67
N LYS A 240 -6.79 -24.31 -1.79
CA LYS A 240 -6.73 -23.61 -3.08
C LYS A 240 -8.10 -23.15 -3.58
N LYS A 241 -9.14 -23.93 -3.32
CA LYS A 241 -10.53 -23.55 -3.67
C LYS A 241 -11.03 -22.39 -2.81
N ILE A 242 -10.68 -22.38 -1.52
CA ILE A 242 -10.98 -21.26 -0.62
C ILE A 242 -10.23 -20.01 -1.05
N GLN A 243 -8.93 -20.13 -1.33
CA GLN A 243 -8.11 -19.04 -1.85
C GLN A 243 -8.74 -18.43 -3.10
N ALA A 244 -9.11 -19.24 -4.09
CA ALA A 244 -9.76 -18.76 -5.31
C ALA A 244 -11.07 -18.00 -5.02
N ARG A 245 -11.89 -18.47 -4.06
CA ARG A 245 -13.13 -17.79 -3.66
C ARG A 245 -12.87 -16.46 -2.95
N ILE A 246 -11.83 -16.40 -2.12
CA ILE A 246 -11.41 -15.16 -1.43
C ILE A 246 -10.89 -14.16 -2.46
N GLU A 247 -10.07 -14.62 -3.40
CA GLU A 247 -9.52 -13.84 -4.50
C GLU A 247 -10.61 -13.30 -5.44
N GLU A 248 -11.63 -14.09 -5.75
CA GLU A 248 -12.76 -13.69 -6.59
C GLU A 248 -13.58 -12.56 -5.94
N LYS A 249 -14.00 -12.73 -4.68
CA LYS A 249 -14.70 -11.66 -3.92
C LYS A 249 -13.86 -10.40 -3.75
N ALA A 250 -12.56 -10.58 -3.57
CA ALA A 250 -11.60 -9.49 -3.54
C ALA A 250 -11.52 -8.76 -4.88
N ARG A 251 -11.46 -9.50 -5.99
CA ARG A 251 -11.48 -8.95 -7.36
C ARG A 251 -12.75 -8.17 -7.62
N GLU A 252 -13.91 -8.71 -7.32
CA GLU A 252 -15.19 -8.01 -7.47
C GLU A 252 -15.21 -6.68 -6.70
N ARG A 253 -14.70 -6.68 -5.45
CA ARG A 253 -14.60 -5.45 -4.65
C ARG A 253 -13.59 -4.45 -5.22
N THR A 254 -12.46 -4.93 -5.73
CA THR A 254 -11.43 -4.10 -6.35
C THR A 254 -11.89 -3.54 -7.70
N GLU A 255 -12.61 -4.33 -8.51
CA GLU A 255 -13.24 -3.90 -9.75
C GLU A 255 -14.31 -2.86 -9.49
N LEU A 256 -15.12 -3.00 -8.43
CA LEU A 256 -16.08 -1.96 -8.01
C LEU A 256 -15.39 -0.65 -7.60
N VAL A 257 -14.22 -0.70 -6.96
CA VAL A 257 -13.44 0.49 -6.56
C VAL A 257 -12.69 1.10 -7.75
N GLN A 258 -12.11 0.29 -8.63
CA GLN A 258 -11.42 0.72 -9.86
C GLN A 258 -12.40 1.28 -10.90
N GLN A 259 -13.62 0.76 -10.97
CA GLN A 259 -14.69 1.31 -11.80
C GLN A 259 -15.27 2.61 -11.23
N GLN A 260 -15.23 2.82 -9.91
CA GLN A 260 -15.76 4.05 -9.28
C GLN A 260 -14.81 5.24 -9.31
N GLY A 261 -13.50 5.01 -9.45
CA GLY A 261 -12.44 6.03 -9.47
C GLY A 261 -12.43 6.95 -8.24
N ALA A 262 -11.59 7.98 -8.23
CA ALA A 262 -11.41 8.89 -7.08
C ALA A 262 -12.42 10.05 -7.14
N SER A 263 -12.80 10.62 -6.01
CA SER A 263 -13.66 11.82 -5.96
C SER A 263 -13.27 12.74 -4.83
N GLY A 264 -13.52 14.04 -4.98
CA GLY A 264 -13.21 15.04 -3.96
C GLY A 264 -13.79 16.41 -4.26
N SER A 265 -13.38 17.42 -3.51
CA SER A 265 -13.82 18.81 -3.68
C SER A 265 -12.77 19.65 -4.41
N LEU A 266 -13.23 20.61 -5.22
CA LEU A 266 -12.38 21.65 -5.81
C LEU A 266 -11.82 22.64 -4.78
N ALA A 267 -12.44 22.72 -3.60
CA ALA A 267 -11.94 23.56 -2.50
C ALA A 267 -10.66 22.99 -1.87
N ASP A 268 -10.49 21.66 -1.90
CA ASP A 268 -9.34 20.97 -1.34
C ASP A 268 -8.21 20.81 -2.36
N MET A 269 -8.57 20.60 -3.63
CA MET A 269 -7.62 20.39 -4.73
C MET A 269 -8.15 21.05 -6.01
N SER A 270 -7.44 22.03 -6.55
CA SER A 270 -7.90 22.80 -7.70
C SER A 270 -7.88 21.96 -8.99
N LEU A 271 -8.59 22.41 -10.03
CA LEU A 271 -8.52 21.74 -11.34
C LEU A 271 -7.09 21.71 -11.91
N ILE A 272 -6.30 22.75 -11.64
CA ILE A 272 -4.88 22.81 -12.05
C ILE A 272 -4.11 21.69 -11.37
N ASP A 273 -4.22 21.56 -10.05
CA ASP A 273 -3.54 20.52 -9.28
C ASP A 273 -3.97 19.11 -9.75
N LEU A 274 -5.27 18.92 -10.03
CA LEU A 274 -5.80 17.65 -10.53
C LEU A 274 -5.18 17.27 -11.89
N LEU A 275 -5.11 18.21 -12.84
CA LEU A 275 -4.53 17.94 -14.15
C LEU A 275 -3.01 17.73 -14.06
N GLN A 276 -2.32 18.45 -13.16
CA GLN A 276 -0.89 18.25 -12.88
C GLN A 276 -0.60 16.91 -12.21
N ALA A 277 -1.51 16.39 -11.38
CA ALA A 277 -1.38 15.07 -10.77
C ALA A 277 -1.71 13.94 -11.75
N LEU A 278 -2.73 14.13 -12.59
CA LEU A 278 -3.17 13.10 -13.54
C LEU A 278 -2.23 12.91 -14.73
N GLY A 279 -1.54 13.97 -15.17
CA GLY A 279 -0.60 13.90 -16.30
C GLY A 279 0.49 12.83 -16.13
N PRO A 280 1.32 12.90 -15.07
CA PRO A 280 2.39 11.94 -14.82
C PRO A 280 1.91 10.52 -14.48
N SER A 281 0.65 10.37 -14.07
CA SER A 281 0.10 9.07 -13.64
C SER A 281 0.02 8.03 -14.75
N ARG A 282 0.08 8.46 -16.02
CA ARG A 282 -0.12 7.64 -17.23
C ARG A 282 -1.43 6.83 -17.22
N LYS A 283 -2.43 7.25 -16.44
CA LYS A 283 -3.73 6.57 -16.39
C LYS A 283 -4.63 7.05 -17.52
N THR A 284 -5.42 6.13 -18.07
CA THR A 284 -6.52 6.44 -19.00
C THR A 284 -7.81 6.61 -18.21
N VAL A 285 -8.30 7.84 -18.08
CA VAL A 285 -9.39 8.20 -17.16
C VAL A 285 -10.35 9.23 -17.74
N LYS A 286 -11.60 9.17 -17.29
CA LYS A 286 -12.57 10.26 -17.43
C LYS A 286 -12.60 11.08 -16.15
N LEU A 287 -12.31 12.37 -16.26
CA LEU A 287 -12.48 13.35 -15.18
C LEU A 287 -13.79 14.11 -15.40
N THR A 288 -14.67 14.09 -14.41
CA THR A 288 -15.88 14.90 -14.38
C THR A 288 -15.76 15.91 -13.25
N VAL A 289 -15.94 17.19 -13.56
CA VAL A 289 -15.93 18.28 -12.59
C VAL A 289 -17.26 19.02 -12.67
N THR A 290 -17.87 19.27 -11.52
CA THR A 290 -19.17 19.93 -11.41
C THR A 290 -19.06 21.11 -10.47
N SER A 291 -19.49 22.28 -10.91
CA SER A 291 -19.54 23.51 -10.13
C SER A 291 -20.87 24.19 -10.41
N ASP A 292 -21.67 24.42 -9.37
CA ASP A 292 -23.03 24.95 -9.47
C ASP A 292 -23.91 24.20 -10.51
N ARG A 293 -24.22 24.85 -11.64
CA ARG A 293 -24.98 24.28 -12.77
C ARG A 293 -24.12 23.94 -13.99
N GLN A 294 -22.81 24.05 -13.86
CA GLN A 294 -21.83 23.81 -14.93
C GLN A 294 -21.10 22.48 -14.69
N LYS A 295 -20.74 21.82 -15.79
CA LYS A 295 -20.05 20.54 -15.78
C LYS A 295 -19.00 20.50 -16.87
N LEU A 296 -17.78 20.18 -16.46
CA LEU A 296 -16.66 19.87 -17.33
C LEU A 296 -16.47 18.35 -17.36
N THR A 297 -16.35 17.79 -18.55
CA THR A 297 -15.96 16.39 -18.76
C THR A 297 -14.67 16.36 -19.57
N LEU A 298 -13.68 15.65 -19.07
CA LEU A 298 -12.37 15.47 -19.66
C LEU A 298 -12.06 13.98 -19.79
N PHE A 299 -11.38 13.61 -20.86
CA PHE A 299 -10.77 12.30 -21.01
C PHE A 299 -9.26 12.48 -21.16
N LEU A 300 -8.53 11.73 -20.34
CA LEU A 300 -7.09 11.59 -20.45
C LEU A 300 -6.80 10.18 -20.95
N ASP A 301 -5.96 10.05 -21.97
CA ASP A 301 -5.40 8.79 -22.42
C ASP A 301 -3.92 8.73 -22.08
N GLN A 302 -3.54 7.73 -21.28
CA GLN A 302 -2.16 7.60 -20.78
C GLN A 302 -1.64 8.92 -20.17
N GLY A 303 -2.49 9.63 -19.42
CA GLY A 303 -2.17 10.93 -18.82
C GLY A 303 -2.23 12.13 -19.77
N SER A 304 -2.42 11.95 -21.07
CA SER A 304 -2.55 13.05 -22.04
C SER A 304 -4.01 13.46 -22.20
N ILE A 305 -4.32 14.75 -22.10
CA ILE A 305 -5.67 15.26 -22.34
C ILE A 305 -5.97 15.13 -23.84
N VAL A 306 -6.92 14.28 -24.19
CA VAL A 306 -7.31 14.01 -25.60
C VAL A 306 -8.70 14.56 -25.94
N HIS A 307 -9.56 14.73 -24.93
CA HIS A 307 -10.90 15.23 -25.13
C HIS A 307 -11.39 16.05 -23.94
N ALA A 308 -12.06 17.18 -24.19
CA ALA A 308 -12.68 18.02 -23.16
C ALA A 308 -13.97 18.69 -23.65
N GLU A 309 -14.99 18.78 -22.79
CA GLU A 309 -16.26 19.43 -23.08
C GLU A 309 -16.86 20.11 -21.84
N SER A 310 -17.38 21.32 -22.00
CA SER A 310 -18.04 22.07 -20.93
C SER A 310 -19.05 23.07 -21.50
N GLY A 311 -20.34 22.91 -21.20
CA GLY A 311 -21.36 23.91 -21.54
C GLY A 311 -21.43 24.33 -23.02
N GLY A 312 -21.11 23.43 -23.96
CA GLY A 312 -21.05 23.71 -25.40
C GLY A 312 -19.67 24.11 -25.94
N LEU A 313 -18.69 24.33 -25.06
CA LEU A 313 -17.28 24.47 -25.41
C LEU A 313 -16.65 23.08 -25.58
N THR A 314 -15.70 22.95 -26.49
CA THR A 314 -14.95 21.72 -26.76
C THR A 314 -13.44 21.99 -26.77
N GLY A 315 -12.64 20.95 -26.56
CA GLY A 315 -11.18 21.04 -26.56
C GLY A 315 -10.63 21.93 -25.44
N PRO A 316 -9.49 22.60 -25.63
CA PRO A 316 -8.84 23.39 -24.58
C PRO A 316 -9.72 24.51 -24.01
N GLU A 317 -10.61 25.08 -24.83
CA GLU A 317 -11.54 26.14 -24.40
C GLU A 317 -12.50 25.68 -23.28
N ALA A 318 -12.93 24.41 -23.32
CA ALA A 318 -13.71 23.81 -22.24
C ALA A 318 -12.93 23.75 -20.92
N VAL A 319 -11.63 23.45 -20.99
CA VAL A 319 -10.73 23.40 -19.84
C VAL A 319 -10.57 24.81 -19.27
N TYR A 320 -10.25 25.80 -20.11
CA TYR A 320 -10.04 27.18 -19.67
C TYR A 320 -11.24 27.77 -18.93
N ALA A 321 -12.45 27.52 -19.42
CA ALA A 321 -13.67 27.97 -18.77
C ALA A 321 -13.86 27.41 -17.35
N ALA A 322 -13.31 26.24 -17.08
CA ALA A 322 -13.46 25.55 -15.79
C ALA A 322 -12.27 25.77 -14.83
N LEU A 323 -11.11 26.22 -15.31
CA LEU A 323 -9.93 26.44 -14.45
C LEU A 323 -10.19 27.48 -13.34
N GLY A 324 -11.11 28.42 -13.56
CA GLY A 324 -11.49 29.42 -12.57
C GLY A 324 -12.47 28.94 -11.49
N TRP A 325 -12.92 27.68 -11.54
CA TRP A 325 -13.89 27.16 -10.55
C TRP A 325 -13.20 26.88 -9.22
N THR A 326 -13.61 27.60 -8.18
CA THR A 326 -13.05 27.49 -6.81
C THR A 326 -13.92 26.65 -5.86
N LYS A 327 -15.12 26.25 -6.30
CA LYS A 327 -16.06 25.41 -5.56
C LYS A 327 -16.60 24.34 -6.50
N GLY A 328 -16.97 23.19 -5.94
CA GLY A 328 -17.51 22.07 -6.72
C GLY A 328 -16.93 20.73 -6.31
N HIS A 329 -17.33 19.69 -7.05
CA HIS A 329 -16.89 18.33 -6.84
C HIS A 329 -16.32 17.75 -8.13
N TRP A 330 -15.28 16.95 -7.98
CA TRP A 330 -14.66 16.22 -9.06
C TRP A 330 -14.75 14.72 -8.82
N LYS A 331 -14.77 13.96 -9.91
CA LYS A 331 -14.75 12.50 -9.91
C LYS A 331 -13.93 12.02 -11.10
N THR A 332 -12.96 11.14 -10.86
CA THR A 332 -12.28 10.37 -11.90
C THR A 332 -12.94 9.00 -12.03
N GLN A 333 -12.88 8.41 -13.21
CA GLN A 333 -13.32 7.05 -13.49
C GLN A 333 -12.29 6.44 -14.43
N SER A 334 -11.84 5.22 -14.16
CA SER A 334 -11.03 4.49 -15.14
C SER A 334 -11.90 4.19 -16.35
N VAL A 335 -11.37 4.41 -17.55
CA VAL A 335 -12.10 4.16 -18.80
C VAL A 335 -11.26 3.33 -19.73
N LEU A 336 -11.91 2.50 -20.54
CA LEU A 336 -11.23 1.75 -21.61
C LEU A 336 -10.92 2.71 -22.77
N PRO A 337 -9.80 2.53 -23.51
CA PRO A 337 -9.47 3.36 -24.66
C PRO A 337 -10.61 3.47 -25.69
N GLU A 338 -11.36 2.39 -25.88
CA GLU A 338 -12.51 2.31 -26.79
C GLU A 338 -13.70 3.20 -26.38
N SER A 339 -13.76 3.62 -25.11
CA SER A 339 -14.82 4.47 -24.57
C SER A 339 -14.46 5.96 -24.56
N ILE A 340 -13.26 6.31 -25.05
CA ILE A 340 -12.82 7.69 -25.23
C ILE A 340 -13.49 8.26 -26.49
N PRO A 341 -14.14 9.43 -26.41
CA PRO A 341 -14.68 10.09 -27.59
C PRO A 341 -13.59 10.50 -28.60
N GLU A 342 -13.98 10.83 -29.82
CA GLU A 342 -13.07 11.36 -30.85
C GLU A 342 -12.22 12.52 -30.28
N PRO A 343 -10.88 12.48 -30.41
CA PRO A 343 -10.01 13.51 -29.85
C PRO A 343 -10.37 14.91 -30.38
N ASN A 344 -10.55 15.86 -29.46
CA ASN A 344 -10.86 17.25 -29.79
C ASN A 344 -9.74 18.23 -29.37
N THR A 345 -8.61 17.68 -28.93
CA THR A 345 -7.38 18.42 -28.64
C THR A 345 -6.16 17.55 -28.86
N PHE A 346 -5.09 18.15 -29.34
CA PHE A 346 -3.78 17.52 -29.55
C PHE A 346 -2.65 18.32 -28.88
N SER A 347 -3.00 19.35 -28.11
CA SER A 347 -2.03 20.18 -27.40
C SER A 347 -1.51 19.45 -26.16
N PRO A 348 -0.21 19.56 -25.84
CA PRO A 348 0.34 19.04 -24.59
C PRO A 348 -0.37 19.64 -23.38
N ASN A 349 -0.51 18.86 -22.31
CA ASN A 349 -1.19 19.27 -21.08
C ASN A 349 -0.60 20.58 -20.52
N GLU A 350 0.72 20.70 -20.53
CA GLU A 350 1.43 21.88 -20.04
C GLU A 350 1.09 23.12 -20.85
N SER A 351 0.95 22.99 -22.18
CA SER A 351 0.56 24.11 -23.05
C SER A 351 -0.86 24.59 -22.74
N ILE A 352 -1.79 23.65 -22.53
CA ILE A 352 -3.17 23.96 -22.12
C ILE A 352 -3.14 24.67 -20.75
N LEU A 353 -2.46 24.11 -19.75
CA LEU A 353 -2.42 24.70 -18.41
C LEU A 353 -1.79 26.09 -18.38
N MET A 354 -0.68 26.30 -19.10
CA MET A 354 -0.01 27.60 -19.16
C MET A 354 -0.87 28.69 -19.79
N GLU A 355 -1.52 28.38 -20.92
CA GLU A 355 -2.44 29.31 -21.57
C GLU A 355 -3.67 29.58 -20.70
N GLY A 356 -4.20 28.56 -20.02
CA GLY A 356 -5.30 28.69 -19.08
C GLY A 356 -4.96 29.61 -17.90
N CYS A 357 -3.78 29.45 -17.30
CA CYS A 357 -3.32 30.33 -16.21
C CYS A 357 -3.16 31.78 -16.69
N ARG A 358 -2.58 32.00 -17.88
CA ARG A 358 -2.45 33.33 -18.48
C ARG A 358 -3.82 34.02 -18.62
N ARG A 359 -4.83 33.31 -19.11
CA ARG A 359 -6.19 33.85 -19.27
C ARG A 359 -6.87 34.17 -17.93
N LEU A 360 -6.68 33.32 -16.91
CA LEU A 360 -7.18 33.58 -15.57
C LEU A 360 -6.56 34.84 -14.94
N ASP A 361 -5.25 35.01 -15.12
CA ASP A 361 -4.53 36.22 -14.65
C ASP A 361 -5.03 37.49 -15.36
N GLU A 362 -5.36 37.41 -16.65
CA GLU A 362 -5.91 38.53 -17.42
C GLU A 362 -7.33 38.90 -16.97
N MET A 363 -8.19 37.91 -16.73
CA MET A 363 -9.55 38.14 -16.25
C MET A 363 -9.57 38.75 -14.84
N SER A 364 -8.69 38.29 -13.94
CA SER A 364 -8.60 38.82 -12.57
C SER A 364 -8.12 40.27 -12.52
N ARG A 365 -7.31 40.72 -13.48
CA ARG A 365 -6.84 42.11 -13.59
C ARG A 365 -7.85 43.09 -14.19
N THR A 366 -8.83 42.58 -14.94
CA THR A 366 -9.83 43.42 -15.62
C THR A 366 -11.08 43.67 -14.77
N GLN A 367 -11.23 42.96 -13.64
CA GLN A 367 -12.35 43.10 -12.69
C GLN A 367 -12.06 43.99 -11.47
N VAL A 368 -10.90 44.64 -11.44
CA VAL A 368 -10.54 45.70 -10.47
C VAL A 368 -10.69 47.06 -11.15
#